data_AF-A0A968MWS0-F1
#
_entry.id   AF-A0A968MWS0-F1
#
_cell.length_a   1.000
_cell.length_b   1.000
_cell.length_c   1.000
_cell.angle_alpha   90.00
_cell.angle_beta   90.00
_cell.angle_gamma   90.00
#
_symmetry.space_group_name_H-M   'P 1'
#
loop_
_entity.id
_entity.type
_entity.pdbx_description
1 polymer ?
#
loop_
_entity_poly.entity_id
_entity_poly.type
_entity_poly.pdbx_seq_one_letter_code
_entity_poly.pdbx_strand_id
1 'polypeptide(L)'
;MEPTPTAIPVWVDEFIKQVRPYIFVRTEDNILIKRPNQATKINATGARILKFLLDGGTIEALLQKTGNDKLPEIELFLLAVKSFLEGKLDEFSTNPAVETSVFTKDFSKLPVLSELALTYDCNLKCRFCYAGCNCTVN
;
A
#
# COMPACT_ATOMS: atom_id res chain seq x y z
N MET A 1 -34.53 14.49 -14.46
CA MET A 1 -33.55 14.86 -13.43
C MET A 1 -32.20 14.54 -14.02
N GLU A 2 -31.54 15.54 -14.62
CA GLU A 2 -30.22 15.35 -15.23
C GLU A 2 -29.18 15.07 -14.13
N PRO A 3 -28.23 14.14 -14.33
CA PRO A 3 -27.20 13.89 -13.35
C PRO A 3 -26.33 15.14 -13.20
N THR A 4 -26.32 15.72 -12.00
CA THR A 4 -25.43 16.81 -11.62
C THR A 4 -23.97 16.38 -11.91
N PRO A 5 -23.15 17.21 -12.58
CA PRO A 5 -21.75 16.87 -12.82
C PRO A 5 -21.07 16.65 -11.48
N THR A 6 -20.79 15.38 -11.17
CA THR A 6 -20.15 15.00 -9.92
C THR A 6 -18.74 15.56 -9.95
N ALA A 7 -18.46 16.52 -9.07
CA ALA A 7 -17.21 17.26 -9.07
C ALA A 7 -16.04 16.28 -8.96
N ILE A 8 -15.14 16.33 -9.95
CA ILE A 8 -13.93 15.51 -9.97
C ILE A 8 -13.13 15.82 -8.70
N PRO A 9 -12.69 14.82 -7.91
CA PRO A 9 -11.93 15.08 -6.70
C PRO A 9 -10.50 15.55 -7.05
N VAL A 10 -10.36 16.87 -7.24
CA VAL A 10 -9.11 17.57 -7.64
C VAL A 10 -7.94 17.27 -6.69
N TRP A 11 -8.24 16.89 -5.44
CA TRP A 11 -7.23 16.56 -4.44
C TRP A 11 -6.46 15.27 -4.76
N VAL A 12 -7.01 14.36 -5.57
CA VAL A 12 -6.44 13.01 -5.80
C VAL A 12 -5.08 13.09 -6.49
N ASP A 13 -4.99 13.85 -7.58
CA ASP A 13 -3.76 13.88 -8.39
C ASP A 13 -2.59 14.49 -7.59
N GLU A 14 -2.85 15.56 -6.82
CA GLU A 14 -1.84 16.16 -5.94
C GLU A 14 -1.47 15.22 -4.77
N PHE A 15 -2.46 14.54 -4.18
CA PHE A 15 -2.20 13.53 -3.15
C PHE A 15 -1.30 12.41 -3.67
N ILE A 16 -1.61 11.84 -4.84
CA ILE A 16 -0.82 10.76 -5.46
C ILE A 16 0.61 11.24 -5.72
N LYS A 17 0.78 12.45 -6.25
CA LYS A 17 2.09 13.06 -6.48
C LYS A 17 2.92 13.15 -5.20
N GLN A 18 2.31 13.53 -4.08
CA GLN A 18 2.99 13.66 -2.79
C GLN A 18 3.38 12.31 -2.17
N VAL A 19 2.50 11.30 -2.26
CA VAL A 19 2.75 9.99 -1.62
C VAL A 19 3.58 9.02 -2.48
N ARG A 20 3.65 9.23 -3.80
CA ARG A 20 4.36 8.38 -4.76
C ARG A 20 5.76 7.90 -4.32
N PRO A 21 6.66 8.74 -3.78
CA PRO A 21 7.99 8.27 -3.38
C PRO A 21 7.99 7.39 -2.11
N TYR A 22 6.88 7.35 -1.37
CA TYR A 22 6.78 6.64 -0.08
C TYR A 22 5.95 5.37 -0.16
N ILE A 23 5.18 5.17 -1.25
CA ILE A 23 4.33 4.00 -1.41
C ILE A 23 4.69 3.19 -2.64
N PHE A 24 4.35 1.92 -2.62
CA PHE A 24 4.47 1.01 -3.76
C PHE A 24 3.23 0.11 -3.79
N VAL A 25 2.69 -0.13 -4.97
CA VAL A 25 1.55 -1.03 -5.14
C VAL A 25 2.00 -2.23 -5.96
N ARG A 26 1.80 -3.42 -5.39
CA ARG A 26 2.11 -4.69 -6.03
C ARG A 26 0.81 -5.38 -6.44
N THR A 27 0.62 -5.54 -7.74
CA THR A 27 -0.61 -6.09 -8.32
C THR A 27 -0.65 -7.62 -8.31
N GLU A 28 0.50 -8.27 -8.16
CA GLU A 28 0.67 -9.74 -8.15
C GLU A 28 0.00 -10.40 -6.95
N ASP A 29 -0.05 -9.70 -5.81
CA ASP A 29 -0.71 -10.14 -4.59
C ASP A 29 -1.62 -9.07 -3.96
N ASN A 30 -1.91 -7.99 -4.69
CA ASN A 30 -2.79 -6.87 -4.31
C ASN A 30 -2.43 -6.26 -2.95
N ILE A 31 -1.18 -5.79 -2.84
CA ILE A 31 -0.66 -5.19 -1.62
C ILE A 31 -0.27 -3.74 -1.87
N LEU A 32 -0.66 -2.86 -0.94
CA LEU A 32 -0.14 -1.52 -0.79
C LEU A 32 0.98 -1.55 0.26
N ILE A 33 2.18 -1.15 -0.13
CA ILE A 33 3.36 -1.07 0.73
C ILE A 33 3.66 0.40 1.00
N LYS A 34 3.47 0.84 2.25
CA LYS A 34 4.04 2.08 2.79
C LYS A 34 5.47 1.77 3.23
N ARG A 35 6.43 2.32 2.50
CA ARG A 35 7.85 2.06 2.71
C ARG A 35 8.31 2.58 4.08
N PRO A 36 9.24 1.89 4.76
CA PRO A 36 9.95 0.70 4.28
C PRO A 36 9.20 -0.64 4.46
N ASN A 37 8.27 -0.76 5.43
CA ASN A 37 7.88 -2.08 5.93
C ASN A 37 6.39 -2.30 6.25
N GLN A 38 5.53 -1.31 6.05
CA GLN A 38 4.11 -1.46 6.39
C GLN A 38 3.33 -1.86 5.14
N ALA A 39 2.84 -3.11 5.12
CA ALA A 39 2.03 -3.65 4.03
C ALA A 39 0.59 -3.88 4.46
N THR A 40 -0.36 -3.53 3.58
CA THR A 40 -1.78 -3.83 3.75
C THR A 40 -2.38 -4.41 2.48
N LYS A 41 -3.44 -5.21 2.62
CA LYS A 41 -4.19 -5.74 1.48
C LYS A 41 -5.11 -4.68 0.90
N ILE A 42 -5.23 -4.71 -0.41
CA ILE A 42 -6.25 -3.98 -1.16
C ILE A 42 -6.93 -4.96 -2.10
N ASN A 43 -8.17 -4.68 -2.51
CA ASN A 43 -8.83 -5.50 -3.51
C ASN A 43 -8.16 -5.33 -4.89
N ALA A 44 -8.40 -6.28 -5.81
CA ALA A 44 -7.75 -6.28 -7.11
C ALA A 44 -8.04 -5.04 -7.96
N THR A 45 -9.23 -4.45 -7.80
CA THR A 45 -9.60 -3.22 -8.51
C THR A 45 -8.85 -2.01 -7.95
N GLY A 46 -8.77 -1.88 -6.63
CA GLY A 46 -7.99 -0.85 -5.94
C GLY A 46 -6.51 -0.91 -6.27
N ALA A 47 -5.94 -2.12 -6.39
CA ALA A 47 -4.55 -2.30 -6.83
C ALA A 47 -4.33 -1.76 -8.25
N ARG A 48 -5.23 -2.05 -9.19
CA ARG A 48 -5.15 -1.53 -10.56
C ARG A 48 -5.34 0.00 -10.60
N ILE A 49 -6.28 0.54 -9.82
CA ILE A 49 -6.52 1.98 -9.72
C ILE A 49 -5.26 2.69 -9.22
N LEU A 50 -4.71 2.27 -8.08
CA LEU A 50 -3.51 2.91 -7.54
C LEU A 50 -2.30 2.73 -8.45
N LYS A 51 -2.14 1.55 -9.10
CA LYS A 51 -1.05 1.34 -10.06
C LYS A 51 -1.14 2.33 -11.22
N PHE A 52 -2.32 2.50 -11.80
CA PHE A 52 -2.56 3.47 -12.88
C PHE A 52 -2.22 4.90 -12.45
N LEU A 53 -2.70 5.33 -11.28
CA LEU A 53 -2.43 6.66 -10.75
C LEU A 53 -0.93 6.87 -10.46
N LEU A 54 -0.27 5.89 -9.84
CA LEU A 54 1.17 5.93 -9.53
C LEU A 54 2.08 5.87 -10.77
N ASP A 55 1.58 5.35 -11.89
CA ASP A 55 2.26 5.36 -13.18
C ASP A 55 2.11 6.70 -13.92
N GLY A 56 1.32 7.63 -13.39
CA GLY A 56 1.12 8.97 -13.96
C GLY A 56 -0.25 9.17 -14.62
N GLY A 57 -1.18 8.23 -14.48
CA GLY A 57 -2.57 8.44 -14.85
C GLY A 57 -3.25 9.47 -13.94
N THR A 58 -4.22 10.21 -14.47
CA THR A 58 -5.02 11.19 -13.71
C THR A 58 -6.36 10.60 -13.32
N ILE A 59 -6.99 11.17 -12.28
CA ILE A 59 -8.34 10.78 -11.88
C ILE A 59 -9.36 10.99 -13.00
N GLU A 60 -9.21 12.05 -13.81
CA GLU A 60 -10.07 12.30 -14.96
C GLU A 60 -9.98 11.19 -16.01
N ALA A 61 -8.76 10.79 -16.36
CA ALA A 61 -8.52 9.70 -17.30
C ALA A 61 -9.02 8.34 -16.78
N LEU A 62 -9.01 8.15 -15.45
CA LEU A 62 -9.61 6.98 -14.82
C LEU A 62 -11.14 6.97 -15.00
N LEU A 63 -11.80 8.07 -14.69
CA LEU A 63 -13.26 8.20 -14.78
C LEU A 63 -13.77 8.07 -16.21
N GLN A 64 -13.03 8.57 -17.19
CA GLN A 64 -13.34 8.36 -18.61
C GLN A 64 -13.36 6.87 -19.00
N LYS A 65 -12.59 6.02 -18.31
CA LYS A 65 -12.53 4.57 -18.57
C LYS A 65 -13.55 3.77 -17.77
N THR A 66 -13.82 4.19 -16.53
CA THR A 66 -14.70 3.42 -15.61
C THR A 66 -16.15 3.86 -15.64
N GLY A 67 -16.43 5.08 -16.10
CA GLY A 67 -17.74 5.71 -15.97
C GLY A 67 -17.87 6.52 -14.68
N ASN A 68 -18.72 7.56 -14.73
CA ASN A 68 -18.99 8.44 -13.59
C ASN A 68 -19.84 7.78 -12.49
N ASP A 69 -20.56 6.70 -12.81
CA ASP A 69 -21.33 5.91 -11.86
C ASP A 69 -20.44 5.27 -10.78
N LYS A 70 -19.16 5.05 -11.10
CA LYS A 70 -18.16 4.47 -10.19
C LYS A 70 -17.42 5.48 -9.32
N LEU A 71 -17.64 6.77 -9.52
CA LEU A 71 -16.95 7.82 -8.79
C LEU A 71 -17.12 7.70 -7.26
N PRO A 72 -18.32 7.43 -6.68
CA PRO A 72 -18.46 7.30 -5.23
C PRO A 72 -17.63 6.14 -4.65
N GLU A 73 -17.57 5.00 -5.33
CA GLU A 73 -16.78 3.83 -4.90
C GLU A 73 -15.27 4.14 -4.97
N ILE A 74 -14.83 4.80 -6.03
CA ILE A 74 -13.44 5.20 -6.23
C ILE A 74 -13.01 6.22 -5.17
N GLU A 75 -13.83 7.23 -4.93
CA GLU A 75 -13.56 8.26 -3.93
C GLU A 75 -13.47 7.66 -2.53
N LEU A 76 -14.42 6.79 -2.15
CA LEU A 76 -14.40 6.12 -0.86
C LEU A 76 -13.14 5.30 -0.67
N PHE A 77 -12.72 4.55 -1.69
CA PHE A 77 -11.46 3.80 -1.66
C PHE A 77 -10.24 4.72 -1.50
N LEU A 78 -10.15 5.82 -2.25
CA LEU A 78 -9.03 6.76 -2.17
C LEU A 78 -8.97 7.48 -0.81
N LEU A 79 -10.12 7.81 -0.21
CA LEU A 79 -10.20 8.36 1.15
C LEU A 79 -9.72 7.34 2.20
N ALA A 80 -10.03 6.06 2.04
CA ALA A 80 -9.52 5.00 2.91
C ALA A 80 -7.99 4.85 2.76
N VAL A 81 -7.46 4.88 1.54
CA VAL A 81 -6.00 4.87 1.30
C VAL A 81 -5.33 6.09 1.94
N LYS A 82 -5.91 7.28 1.80
CA LYS A 82 -5.39 8.49 2.47
C LYS A 82 -5.39 8.34 3.99
N SER A 83 -6.49 7.88 4.56
CA SER A 83 -6.63 7.64 6.01
C SER A 83 -5.60 6.60 6.50
N PHE A 84 -5.36 5.53 5.74
CA PHE A 84 -4.31 4.56 6.03
C PHE A 84 -2.92 5.20 6.07
N LEU A 85 -2.56 5.99 5.06
CA LEU A 85 -1.24 6.61 4.98
C LEU A 85 -1.02 7.66 6.08
N GLU A 86 -2.06 8.37 6.47
CA GLU A 86 -2.08 9.34 7.58
C GLU A 86 -2.12 8.68 8.97
N GLY A 87 -2.27 7.35 9.05
CA GLY A 87 -2.35 6.63 10.33
C GLY A 87 -3.66 6.84 11.09
N LYS A 88 -4.74 7.16 10.38
CA LYS A 88 -6.10 7.36 10.93
C LYS A 88 -6.97 6.11 10.87
N LEU A 89 -6.43 4.99 10.38
CA LEU A 89 -7.10 3.70 10.41
C LEU A 89 -6.44 2.80 11.46
N ASP A 90 -7.29 2.20 12.27
CA ASP A 90 -6.98 1.24 13.33
C ASP A 90 -7.96 0.06 13.28
N GLU A 91 -7.81 -0.90 14.19
CA GLU A 91 -8.67 -2.09 14.27
C GLU A 91 -10.13 -1.78 14.63
N PHE A 92 -10.43 -0.57 15.13
CA PHE A 92 -11.77 -0.12 15.53
C PHE A 92 -12.43 0.80 14.50
N SER A 93 -11.74 1.09 13.40
CA SER A 93 -12.20 2.02 12.38
C SER A 93 -13.46 1.52 11.68
N THR A 94 -14.49 2.37 11.63
CA THR A 94 -15.78 2.07 10.99
C THR A 94 -15.82 2.50 9.52
N ASN A 95 -14.66 2.61 8.88
CA ASN A 95 -14.57 3.04 7.48
C ASN A 95 -15.19 1.97 6.57
N PRO A 96 -16.21 2.30 5.76
CA PRO A 96 -16.94 1.30 4.98
C PRO A 96 -16.15 0.68 3.82
N ALA A 97 -14.97 1.23 3.47
CA ALA A 97 -14.05 0.64 2.50
C ALA A 97 -12.94 -0.21 3.14
N VAL A 98 -12.99 -0.45 4.46
CA VAL A 98 -11.97 -1.19 5.21
C VAL A 98 -12.60 -2.40 5.86
N GLU A 99 -11.92 -3.53 5.74
CA GLU A 99 -12.25 -4.77 6.43
C GLU A 99 -11.08 -5.18 7.33
N THR A 100 -11.38 -5.54 8.58
CA THR A 100 -10.40 -6.07 9.53
C THR A 100 -10.53 -7.59 9.58
N SER A 101 -9.44 -8.30 9.32
CA SER A 101 -9.38 -9.76 9.41
C SER A 101 -8.16 -10.20 10.21
N VAL A 102 -8.25 -11.42 10.78
CA VAL A 102 -7.13 -12.01 11.52
C VAL A 102 -5.98 -12.31 10.56
N PHE A 103 -4.76 -11.92 10.94
CA PHE A 103 -3.57 -12.20 10.15
C PHE A 103 -3.38 -13.71 9.93
N THR A 104 -3.09 -14.09 8.69
CA THR A 104 -2.73 -15.46 8.32
C THR A 104 -1.35 -15.46 7.64
N LYS A 105 -0.64 -16.60 7.74
CA LYS A 105 0.71 -16.75 7.18
C LYS A 105 0.78 -16.48 5.67
N ASP A 106 -0.31 -16.73 4.95
CA ASP A 106 -0.41 -16.58 3.49
C ASP A 106 -0.76 -15.15 3.05
N PHE A 107 -0.44 -14.15 3.88
CA PHE A 107 -0.71 -12.74 3.61
C PHE A 107 -0.15 -12.27 2.26
N SER A 108 1.09 -12.60 1.90
CA SER A 108 1.71 -12.13 0.65
C SER A 108 2.39 -13.27 -0.09
N LYS A 109 2.29 -13.28 -1.43
CA LYS A 109 2.97 -14.29 -2.26
C LYS A 109 4.46 -14.01 -2.36
N LEU A 110 4.83 -12.73 -2.39
CA LEU A 110 6.22 -12.27 -2.50
C LEU A 110 6.63 -11.56 -1.20
N PRO A 111 7.91 -11.63 -0.79
CA PRO A 111 8.35 -10.94 0.41
C PRO A 111 8.11 -9.42 0.31
N VAL A 112 7.70 -8.80 1.41
CA VAL A 112 7.50 -7.33 1.51
C VAL A 112 8.81 -6.64 1.88
N LEU A 113 9.57 -7.25 2.79
CA LEU A 113 10.89 -6.80 3.19
C LEU A 113 11.81 -8.01 3.28
N SER A 114 13.07 -7.80 2.93
CA SER A 114 14.12 -8.79 3.11
C SER A 114 15.34 -8.07 3.65
N GLU A 115 15.81 -8.52 4.80
CA GLU A 115 17.16 -8.20 5.28
C GLU A 115 18.10 -9.22 4.65
N LEU A 116 19.13 -8.75 3.95
CA LEU A 116 20.13 -9.61 3.33
C LEU A 116 21.47 -9.40 4.03
N ALA A 117 21.98 -10.46 4.66
CA ALA A 117 23.37 -10.52 5.07
C ALA A 117 24.22 -10.72 3.81
N LEU A 118 24.92 -9.67 3.37
CA LEU A 118 25.80 -9.74 2.19
C LEU A 118 27.01 -10.64 2.44
N THR A 119 27.47 -10.70 3.69
CA THR A 119 28.52 -11.60 4.17
C THR A 119 28.33 -11.89 5.65
N TYR A 120 28.86 -13.02 6.10
CA TYR A 120 29.02 -13.35 7.51
C TYR A 120 30.42 -12.96 8.04
N ASP A 121 31.34 -12.55 7.16
CA ASP A 121 32.66 -12.07 7.56
C ASP A 121 32.56 -10.68 8.20
N CYS A 122 33.12 -10.54 9.40
CA CYS A 122 33.13 -9.28 10.13
C CYS A 122 34.45 -9.11 10.91
N ASN A 123 35.03 -7.92 10.85
CA ASN A 123 36.25 -7.57 11.59
C ASN A 123 35.99 -7.33 13.10
N LEU A 124 34.72 -7.37 13.53
CA LEU A 124 34.31 -7.14 14.91
C LEU A 124 33.89 -8.46 15.58
N LYS A 125 34.31 -8.65 16.83
CA LYS A 125 33.96 -9.81 17.67
C LYS A 125 32.95 -9.42 18.74
N CYS A 126 31.79 -8.93 18.30
CA CYS A 126 30.73 -8.45 19.18
C CYS A 126 30.11 -9.63 19.96
N ARG A 127 30.17 -9.58 21.31
CA ARG A 127 29.65 -10.64 22.20
C ARG A 127 28.13 -10.88 22.09
N PHE A 128 27.40 -9.97 21.48
CA PHE A 128 25.94 -9.97 21.35
C PHE A 128 25.46 -10.21 19.91
N CYS A 129 26.37 -10.29 18.94
CA CYS A 129 25.99 -10.41 17.53
C CYS A 129 25.67 -11.87 17.19
N TYR A 130 24.57 -12.13 16.47
CA TYR A 130 24.24 -13.49 16.02
C TYR A 130 25.32 -14.12 15.14
N ALA A 131 26.12 -13.31 14.42
CA ALA A 131 27.25 -13.76 13.61
C ALA A 131 28.56 -13.97 14.42
N GLY A 132 28.62 -13.47 15.66
CA GLY A 132 29.81 -13.54 16.54
C GLY A 132 29.61 -14.37 17.81
N CYS A 133 28.36 -14.67 18.18
CA CYS A 133 28.06 -15.64 19.21
C CYS A 133 28.58 -17.00 18.75
N ASN A 134 29.24 -17.72 19.66
CA ASN A 134 29.82 -19.06 19.52
C ASN A 134 28.77 -20.17 19.15
N CYS A 135 27.69 -19.83 18.44
CA CYS A 135 26.63 -20.71 17.97
C CYS A 135 27.08 -21.63 16.81
N THR A 136 28.32 -21.53 16.37
CA THR A 136 28.94 -22.40 15.35
C THR A 136 29.92 -23.41 15.96
N VAL A 137 29.75 -23.78 17.23
CA VAL A 137 30.45 -24.94 17.80
C VAL A 137 29.84 -26.23 17.23
N ASN A 138 30.37 -26.65 16.07
CA ASN A 138 30.35 -28.03 15.60
C ASN A 138 31.74 -28.62 15.79
#